data_AF-A0A0K9XJ63-F1
#
_entry.id   AF-A0A0K9XJ63-F1
#
_cell.length_a   1.000
_cell.length_b   1.000
_cell.length_c   1.000
_cell.angle_alpha   90.00
_cell.angle_beta   90.00
_cell.angle_gamma   90.00
#
_symmetry.space_group_name_H-M   'P 1'
#
loop_
_entity.id
_entity.type
_entity.pdbx_description
1 polymer ?
#
loop_
_entity_poly.entity_id
_entity_poly.type
_entity_poly.pdbx_seq_one_letter_code
_entity_poly.pdbx_strand_id
1 'polypeptide(L)'
;MDACDMTDPDGVFGQFWEKFRFPDYFGWNWSALLDCLRDLNWLPADRYMVVIDNAGALLSGAVEELHLFVRALEGAAEAWANSRAKPGRTGVPFKVLLFCEPGELPGDLHRTWRDHSTG
;
A
#
# COMPACT_ATOMS: atom_id res chain seq x y z
N MET A 1 -6.16 -7.19 -3.45
CA MET A 1 -5.14 -7.39 -4.51
C MET A 1 -4.39 -8.63 -4.10
N ASP A 2 -4.15 -9.55 -5.03
CA ASP A 2 -3.46 -10.79 -4.70
C ASP A 2 -1.95 -10.57 -4.85
N ALA A 3 -1.18 -10.82 -3.79
CA ALA A 3 0.26 -10.68 -3.83
C ALA A 3 0.96 -11.71 -4.72
N CYS A 4 0.29 -12.81 -5.08
CA CYS A 4 0.80 -13.75 -6.09
C CYS A 4 0.94 -13.09 -7.48
N ASP A 5 0.19 -12.01 -7.75
CA ASP A 5 0.33 -11.19 -8.95
C ASP A 5 1.32 -10.02 -8.77
N MET A 6 2.01 -9.95 -7.63
CA MET A 6 2.90 -8.84 -7.23
C MET A 6 4.25 -9.37 -6.71
N THR A 7 4.78 -10.42 -7.35
CA THR A 7 6.05 -11.04 -6.96
C THR A 7 7.28 -10.24 -7.40
N ASP A 8 7.10 -9.25 -8.28
CA ASP A 8 8.11 -8.33 -8.80
C ASP A 8 7.54 -6.90 -8.95
N PRO A 9 8.38 -5.87 -9.21
CA PRO A 9 7.93 -4.50 -9.34
C PRO A 9 6.88 -4.29 -10.43
N ASP A 10 7.00 -4.98 -11.57
CA ASP A 10 6.08 -4.83 -12.70
C ASP A 10 4.68 -5.34 -12.34
N GLY A 11 4.58 -6.46 -11.61
CA GLY A 11 3.34 -6.97 -11.05
C GLY A 11 2.69 -5.98 -10.08
N VAL A 12 3.47 -5.39 -9.17
CA VAL A 12 2.99 -4.33 -8.27
C VAL A 12 2.44 -3.15 -9.06
N PHE A 13 3.21 -2.63 -10.00
CA PHE A 13 2.82 -1.49 -10.82
C PHE A 13 1.55 -1.78 -11.63
N GLY A 14 1.45 -2.96 -12.24
CA GLY A 14 0.27 -3.38 -12.99
C GLY A 14 -0.98 -3.45 -12.13
N GLN A 15 -0.91 -4.09 -10.96
CA GLN A 15 -2.04 -4.18 -10.02
C GLN A 15 -2.49 -2.80 -9.55
N PHE A 16 -1.57 -1.92 -9.17
CA PHE A 16 -1.92 -0.57 -8.74
C PHE A 16 -2.49 0.27 -9.89
N TRP A 17 -1.87 0.21 -11.08
CA TRP A 17 -2.34 0.93 -12.25
C TRP A 17 -3.79 0.55 -12.60
N GLU A 18 -4.09 -0.75 -12.60
CA GLU A 18 -5.44 -1.24 -12.92
C GLU A 18 -6.45 -0.89 -11.81
N LYS A 19 -6.14 -1.20 -10.54
CA LYS A 19 -7.11 -1.07 -9.44
C LYS A 19 -7.35 0.38 -9.02
N PHE A 20 -6.34 1.25 -9.10
CA PHE A 20 -6.48 2.69 -8.82
C PHE A 20 -6.76 3.52 -10.07
N ARG A 21 -6.87 2.88 -11.24
CA ARG A 21 -7.12 3.53 -12.53
C ARG A 21 -6.12 4.67 -12.76
N PHE A 22 -4.83 4.37 -12.61
CA PHE A 22 -3.80 5.38 -12.79
C PHE A 22 -3.83 5.92 -14.23
N PRO A 23 -3.40 7.18 -14.45
CA PRO A 23 -3.36 7.76 -15.78
C PRO A 23 -2.45 6.98 -16.74
N ASP A 24 -2.72 7.10 -18.04
CA ASP A 24 -1.93 6.43 -19.10
C ASP A 24 -0.45 6.85 -19.13
N TYR A 25 -0.14 8.03 -18.57
CA TYR A 25 1.23 8.54 -18.44
C TYR A 25 1.98 8.00 -17.21
N PHE A 26 1.44 6.98 -16.54
CA PHE A 26 2.09 6.36 -15.38
C PHE A 26 3.53 5.94 -15.70
N GLY A 27 4.46 6.29 -14.81
CA GLY A 27 5.90 6.19 -15.08
C GLY A 27 6.56 4.84 -14.80
N TRP A 28 5.80 3.83 -14.36
CA TRP A 28 6.30 2.46 -14.10
C TRP A 28 7.55 2.39 -13.21
N ASN A 29 7.53 3.16 -12.12
CA ASN A 29 8.58 3.17 -11.11
C ASN A 29 8.01 3.58 -9.74
N TRP A 30 8.78 3.37 -8.67
CA TRP A 30 8.34 3.64 -7.29
C TRP A 30 8.01 5.11 -7.02
N SER A 31 8.73 6.04 -7.63
CA SER A 31 8.43 7.48 -7.49
C SER A 31 7.09 7.80 -8.13
N ALA A 32 6.80 7.25 -9.32
CA ALA A 32 5.53 7.42 -10.00
C ALA A 32 4.36 6.78 -9.21
N LEU A 33 4.58 5.62 -8.60
CA LEU A 33 3.61 4.98 -7.71
C LEU A 33 3.27 5.89 -6.54
N LEU A 34 4.29 6.40 -5.83
CA LEU A 34 4.10 7.33 -4.72
C LEU A 34 3.35 8.59 -5.17
N ASP A 35 3.76 9.20 -6.27
CA ASP A 35 3.14 10.43 -6.79
C ASP A 35 1.65 10.21 -7.10
N CYS A 36 1.30 9.10 -7.75
CA CYS A 36 -0.10 8.77 -8.03
C CYS A 36 -0.90 8.50 -6.75
N LEU A 37 -0.33 7.75 -5.81
CA LEU A 37 -1.00 7.44 -4.54
C LEU A 37 -1.21 8.68 -3.67
N ARG A 38 -0.35 9.70 -3.76
CA ARG A 38 -0.52 10.99 -3.06
C ARG A 38 -1.55 11.91 -3.69
N ASP A 39 -1.89 11.70 -4.96
CA ASP A 39 -2.89 12.50 -5.66
C ASP A 39 -3.85 11.70 -6.54
N LEU A 40 -4.83 11.09 -5.89
CA LEU A 40 -5.93 10.35 -6.53
C LEU A 40 -7.07 11.28 -6.94
N ASN A 41 -6.77 12.43 -7.56
CA ASN A 41 -7.78 13.45 -7.88
C ASN A 41 -8.88 12.94 -8.83
N TRP A 42 -8.55 11.95 -9.67
CA TRP A 42 -9.45 11.27 -10.61
C TRP A 42 -10.32 10.17 -9.97
N LEU A 43 -9.98 9.76 -8.74
CA LEU A 43 -10.68 8.73 -7.98
C LEU A 43 -11.04 9.26 -6.59
N PRO A 44 -11.92 10.28 -6.48
CA PRO A 44 -12.27 10.87 -5.20
C PRO A 44 -13.02 9.87 -4.30
N ALA A 45 -12.62 9.79 -3.03
CA ALA A 45 -13.28 8.96 -2.02
C ALA A 45 -13.16 9.59 -0.62
N ASP A 46 -14.07 9.22 0.29
CA ASP A 46 -14.02 9.62 1.71
C ASP A 46 -12.92 8.88 2.49
N ARG A 47 -12.40 7.79 1.91
CA ARG A 47 -11.29 6.98 2.41
C ARG A 47 -10.72 6.09 1.33
N TYR A 48 -9.42 5.80 1.44
CA TYR A 48 -8.73 4.82 0.61
C TYR A 48 -8.27 3.64 1.46
N MET A 49 -8.37 2.45 0.89
CA MET A 49 -7.98 1.21 1.55
C MET A 49 -7.30 0.30 0.54
N VAL A 50 -6.03 0.01 0.77
CA VAL A 50 -5.26 -1.00 0.06
C VAL A 50 -5.37 -2.31 0.84
N VAL A 51 -5.90 -3.34 0.21
CA VAL A 51 -5.96 -4.69 0.77
C VAL A 51 -5.12 -5.60 -0.10
N ILE A 52 -4.13 -6.24 0.52
CA ILE A 52 -3.24 -7.20 -0.14
C ILE A 52 -3.42 -8.56 0.54
N ASP A 53 -3.92 -9.53 -0.21
CA ASP A 53 -4.05 -10.92 0.18
C ASP A 53 -2.79 -11.70 -0.18
N ASN A 54 -2.58 -12.86 0.43
CA ASN A 54 -1.38 -13.70 0.24
C ASN A 54 -0.05 -12.94 0.44
N ALA A 55 -0.01 -12.01 1.40
CA ALA A 55 1.07 -11.03 1.50
C ALA A 55 2.49 -11.63 1.64
N GLY A 56 2.63 -12.92 1.99
CA GLY A 56 3.91 -13.65 1.94
C GLY A 56 4.52 -13.76 0.53
N ALA A 57 3.71 -13.69 -0.53
CA ALA A 57 4.18 -13.68 -1.92
C ALA A 57 4.68 -12.31 -2.41
N LEU A 58 4.32 -11.23 -1.69
CA LEU A 58 4.58 -9.86 -2.14
C LEU A 58 6.08 -9.60 -2.20
N LEU A 59 6.61 -9.39 -3.42
CA LEU A 59 8.03 -9.11 -3.66
C LEU A 59 8.97 -10.09 -2.92
N SER A 60 8.55 -11.36 -2.80
CA SER A 60 9.18 -12.37 -1.93
C SER A 60 10.64 -12.69 -2.28
N GLY A 61 11.05 -12.43 -3.53
CA GLY A 61 12.44 -12.53 -3.98
C GLY A 61 13.22 -11.21 -4.02
N ALA A 62 12.61 -10.08 -3.64
CA ALA A 62 13.12 -8.73 -3.91
C ALA A 62 12.94 -7.80 -2.69
N VAL A 63 13.70 -8.06 -1.62
CA VAL A 63 13.62 -7.30 -0.35
C VAL A 63 13.82 -5.79 -0.52
N GLU A 64 14.77 -5.36 -1.35
CA GLU A 64 14.99 -3.93 -1.59
C GLU A 64 13.78 -3.26 -2.26
N GLU A 65 13.15 -3.96 -3.20
CA GLU A 65 11.91 -3.51 -3.86
C GLU A 65 10.76 -3.46 -2.86
N LEU A 66 10.67 -4.43 -1.94
CA LEU A 66 9.68 -4.43 -0.86
C LEU A 66 9.83 -3.21 0.04
N HIS A 67 11.06 -2.82 0.39
CA HIS A 67 11.30 -1.58 1.16
C HIS A 67 10.84 -0.33 0.38
N LEU A 68 11.08 -0.27 -0.93
CA LEU A 68 10.62 0.84 -1.76
C LEU A 68 9.09 0.91 -1.83
N PHE A 69 8.44 -0.25 -1.97
CA PHE A 69 6.99 -0.35 -1.95
C PHE A 69 6.38 0.14 -0.63
N VAL A 70 6.91 -0.35 0.50
CA VAL A 70 6.44 0.07 1.84
C VAL A 70 6.62 1.57 2.03
N ARG A 71 7.78 2.13 1.66
CA ARG A 71 8.00 3.58 1.73
C ARG A 71 7.04 4.38 0.85
N ALA A 72 6.67 3.87 -0.32
CA ALA A 72 5.68 4.52 -1.18
C ALA A 72 4.29 4.55 -0.51
N LEU A 73 3.88 3.46 0.12
CA LEU A 73 2.62 3.37 0.86
C LEU A 73 2.59 4.27 2.10
N GLU A 74 3.67 4.30 2.87
CA GLU A 74 3.82 5.18 4.04
C GLU A 74 3.76 6.65 3.63
N GLY A 75 4.53 7.04 2.61
CA GLY A 75 4.53 8.41 2.09
C GLY A 75 3.15 8.85 1.56
N ALA A 76 2.38 7.92 0.98
CA ALA A 76 0.99 8.18 0.61
C ALA A 76 0.09 8.37 1.85
N ALA A 77 0.18 7.48 2.83
CA ALA A 77 -0.59 7.57 4.06
C ALA A 77 -0.34 8.88 4.81
N GLU A 78 0.92 9.31 4.92
CA GLU A 78 1.31 10.59 5.52
C GLU A 78 0.73 11.79 4.76
N ALA A 79 0.80 11.77 3.43
CA ALA A 79 0.30 12.86 2.60
C ALA A 79 -1.22 13.06 2.77
N TRP A 80 -1.96 11.96 2.94
CA TRP A 80 -3.41 11.98 3.12
C TRP A 80 -3.84 12.28 4.56
N ALA A 81 -3.05 11.87 5.55
CA ALA A 81 -3.28 12.21 6.97
C ALA A 81 -3.02 13.71 7.25
N ASN A 82 -2.09 14.33 6.51
CA ASN A 82 -1.72 15.73 6.71
C ASN A 82 -2.72 16.68 6.02
N SER A 83 -3.77 17.07 6.74
CA SER A 83 -4.78 18.03 6.28
C SER A 83 -4.21 19.42 5.94
N ARG A 84 -3.01 19.77 6.40
CA ARG A 84 -2.34 21.04 6.04
C ARG A 84 -1.76 21.03 4.63
N ALA A 85 -1.48 19.85 4.07
CA ALA A 85 -0.93 19.74 2.72
C ALA A 85 -1.98 20.04 1.63
N LYS A 86 -3.28 19.93 1.93
CA LYS A 86 -4.39 20.23 1.01
C LYS A 86 -5.48 21.05 1.75
N PRO A 87 -5.37 22.39 1.80
CA PRO A 87 -6.35 23.26 2.46
C PRO A 87 -7.78 22.99 1.96
N GLY A 88 -8.72 22.77 2.88
CA GLY A 88 -10.12 22.48 2.55
C GLY A 88 -10.48 20.99 2.45
N ARG A 89 -9.53 20.06 2.63
CA ARG A 89 -9.81 18.64 2.81
C ARG A 89 -9.70 18.25 4.30
N THR A 90 -10.79 17.74 4.87
CA THR A 90 -10.72 16.89 6.07
C THR A 90 -9.81 15.70 5.73
N GLY A 91 -8.84 15.36 6.60
CA GLY A 91 -7.87 14.31 6.31
C GLY A 91 -8.56 13.02 5.86
N VAL A 92 -8.32 12.60 4.62
CA VAL A 92 -8.94 11.41 4.02
C VAL A 92 -8.09 10.23 4.44
N PRO A 93 -8.57 9.26 5.23
CA PRO A 93 -7.72 8.17 5.68
C PRO A 93 -7.28 7.30 4.50
N PHE A 94 -5.98 7.09 4.35
CA PHE A 94 -5.39 6.08 3.47
C PHE A 94 -4.80 4.97 4.34
N LYS A 95 -5.37 3.76 4.24
CA LYS A 95 -4.98 2.61 5.07
C LYS A 95 -4.51 1.45 4.21
N VAL A 96 -3.57 0.66 4.72
CA VAL A 96 -3.08 -0.57 4.11
C VAL A 96 -3.34 -1.73 5.06
N LEU A 97 -3.95 -2.80 4.57
CA LEU A 97 -4.06 -4.09 5.26
C LEU A 97 -3.35 -5.16 4.45
N LEU A 98 -2.50 -5.92 5.13
CA LEU A 98 -1.82 -7.09 4.60
C LEU A 98 -2.43 -8.32 5.26
N PHE A 99 -3.06 -9.17 4.46
CA PHE A 99 -3.56 -10.47 4.89
C PHE A 99 -2.58 -11.56 4.48
N CYS A 100 -2.21 -12.38 5.46
CA CYS A 100 -1.40 -13.56 5.27
C CYS A 100 -2.01 -14.68 6.11
N GLU A 101 -1.98 -15.92 5.61
CA GLU A 101 -2.52 -17.03 6.40
C GLU A 101 -1.69 -17.21 7.68
N PRO A 102 -2.34 -17.40 8.84
CA PRO A 102 -1.64 -17.67 10.10
C PRO A 102 -0.97 -19.04 10.03
N GLY A 103 0.29 -19.03 9.59
CA GLY A 103 1.14 -20.19 9.36
C GLY A 103 2.49 -19.83 8.72
N GLU A 104 2.57 -18.66 8.07
CA GLU A 104 3.79 -18.09 7.48
C GLU A 104 4.48 -17.03 8.35
N LEU A 105 3.92 -16.66 9.51
CA LEU A 105 4.54 -15.69 10.40
C LEU A 105 5.68 -16.36 11.19
N PRO A 106 6.92 -15.82 11.17
CA PRO A 106 7.95 -16.24 12.10
C PRO A 106 7.44 -16.03 13.54
N GLY A 107 7.74 -16.97 14.43
CA GLY A 107 7.09 -17.09 15.74
C GLY A 107 7.29 -15.91 16.71
N ASP A 108 8.09 -14.91 16.33
CA ASP A 108 8.29 -13.66 17.06
C ASP A 108 7.14 -12.66 16.88
N LEU A 109 6.52 -12.59 15.70
CA LEU A 109 5.40 -11.68 15.40
C LEU A 109 4.07 -12.12 16.04
N HIS A 110 3.90 -13.41 16.31
CA HIS A 110 2.68 -13.95 16.95
C HIS A 110 2.49 -13.42 18.40
N ARG A 111 3.57 -13.01 19.08
CA ARG A 111 3.47 -12.46 20.45
C ARG A 111 3.02 -11.00 20.47
N THR A 112 3.44 -10.19 19.51
CA THR A 112 3.16 -8.75 19.49
C THR A 112 1.69 -8.43 19.21
N TRP A 113 1.02 -9.25 18.40
CA TRP A 113 -0.37 -8.99 17.98
C TRP A 113 -1.44 -9.36 19.02
N ARG A 114 -1.12 -10.26 19.97
CA ARG A 114 -2.08 -10.67 21.02
C ARG A 114 -2.31 -9.58 22.06
N ASP A 115 -1.33 -8.68 22.23
CA ASP A 115 -1.33 -7.69 23.32
C ASP A 115 -2.06 -6.37 22.97
N HIS A 116 -2.57 -6.22 21.75
CA HIS A 116 -3.28 -5.01 21.31
C HIS A 116 -4.79 -5.22 21.10
N SER A 117 -5.31 -6.38 21.51
CA SER A 117 -6.74 -6.73 21.41
C SER A 117 -7.54 -6.45 22.68
N THR A 118 -6.92 -5.91 23.74
CA THR A 118 -7.61 -5.44 24.95
C THR A 118 -6.93 -4.17 25.46
N GLY A 119 -7.56 -3.04 25.17
CA GLY A 119 -7.15 -1.70 25.63
C GLY A 119 -8.02 -0.63 25.00
#